data_AF-A0A416HDJ0-F1
#
_entry.id   AF-A0A416HDJ0-F1
#
_cell.length_a   1.000
_cell.length_b   1.000
_cell.length_c   1.000
_cell.angle_alpha   90.00
_cell.angle_beta   90.00
_cell.angle_gamma   90.00
#
_symmetry.space_group_name_H-M   'P 1'
#
loop_
_entity.id
_entity.type
_entity.pdbx_description
1 polymer ?
#
loop_
_entity_poly.entity_id
_entity_poly.type
_entity_poly.pdbx_seq_one_letter_code
_entity_poly.pdbx_strand_id
1 'polypeptide(L)' 'MLLDSKLKMAAFDTAIKGILINKKKYPDRTARNILDLGATIFRRPMDDEEKKKALLQLREKLPACDDDILAYIKDLFL' A
#
# COMPACT_ATOMS: atom_id res chain seq x y z
N MET A 1 18.71 -14.22 -1.32
CA MET A 1 17.26 -13.92 -1.38
C MET A 1 16.75 -13.08 -0.19
N LEU A 2 17.23 -13.26 1.05
CA LEU A 2 16.74 -12.50 2.22
C LEU A 2 17.08 -10.99 2.23
N LEU A 3 18.23 -10.60 1.66
CA LEU A 3 18.67 -9.21 1.60
C LEU A 3 17.81 -8.36 0.65
N ASP A 4 17.48 -8.91 -0.52
CA ASP A 4 16.60 -8.28 -1.51
C ASP A 4 15.19 -8.02 -0.96
N SER A 5 14.62 -8.98 -0.22
CA SER A 5 13.31 -8.80 0.42
C SER A 5 13.36 -7.71 1.49
N LYS A 6 14.42 -7.63 2.30
CA LYS A 6 14.57 -6.56 3.30
C LYS A 6 14.69 -5.17 2.67
N LEU A 7 15.41 -5.06 1.55
CA LEU A 7 15.54 -3.81 0.78
C LEU A 7 14.21 -3.37 0.16
N LYS A 8 13.48 -4.30 -0.46
CA LYS A 8 12.13 -4.03 -1.00
C LYS A 8 11.17 -3.55 0.09
N MET A 9 11.22 -4.17 1.27
CA MET A 9 10.40 -3.79 2.42
C MET A 9 10.73 -2.40 2.95
N ALA A 10 12.03 -2.09 3.11
CA ALA A 10 12.44 -0.76 3.56
C ALA A 10 12.05 0.33 2.55
N ALA A 11 12.26 0.08 1.26
CA ALA A 11 11.87 1.00 0.20
C ALA A 11 10.35 1.23 0.18
N PHE A 12 9.58 0.16 0.36
CA PHE A 12 8.13 0.24 0.42
C PHE A 12 7.64 1.04 1.64
N ASP A 13 8.14 0.73 2.85
CA ASP A 13 7.76 1.43 4.08
C ASP A 13 8.03 2.94 3.98
N THR A 14 9.19 3.33 3.43
CA THR A 14 9.52 4.75 3.21
C THR A 14 8.57 5.41 2.21
N ALA A 15 8.28 4.75 1.10
CA ALA A 15 7.41 5.30 0.07
C ALA A 15 5.95 5.44 0.53
N ILE A 16 5.42 4.45 1.26
CA ILE A 16 4.07 4.50 1.83
C ILE A 16 3.94 5.65 2.82
N LYS A 17 4.91 5.83 3.74
CA LYS A 17 4.91 6.97 4.67
C LYS A 17 4.85 8.31 3.95
N GLY A 18 5.58 8.47 2.84
CA GLY A 18 5.51 9.67 2.01
C GLY A 18 4.15 9.89 1.35
N ILE A 19 3.50 8.82 0.88
CA ILE A 19 2.17 8.88 0.25
C ILE A 19 1.07 9.19 1.28
N LEU A 20 1.19 8.68 2.51
CA LEU A 20 0.23 8.87 3.58
C LEU A 20 0.11 10.32 4.08
N ILE A 21 1.13 11.16 3.86
CA ILE A 21 1.10 12.60 4.19
C ILE A 21 -0.15 13.28 3.59
N ASN A 22 -0.56 12.86 2.38
CA ASN A 22 -1.68 13.45 1.66
C ASN A 22 -3.00 12.68 1.86
N LYS A 23 -3.06 11.65 2.71
CA LYS A 23 -4.19 10.73 2.82
C LYS A 23 -5.52 11.41 3.16
N LYS A 24 -5.48 12.48 3.97
CA LYS A 24 -6.68 13.24 4.35
C LYS A 24 -7.17 14.17 3.23
N LYS A 25 -6.25 14.68 2.41
CA LYS A 25 -6.54 15.64 1.35
C LYS A 25 -6.99 14.94 0.06
N TYR A 26 -6.42 13.79 -0.25
CA TYR A 26 -6.70 13.04 -1.48
C TYR A 26 -6.80 11.53 -1.22
N PRO A 27 -7.79 11.06 -0.43
CA PRO A 27 -7.87 9.66 0.00
C PRO A 27 -7.91 8.67 -1.16
N ASP A 28 -8.74 8.90 -2.18
CA ASP A 28 -8.85 7.99 -3.33
C ASP A 28 -7.55 7.90 -4.14
N ARG A 29 -6.85 9.04 -4.31
CA ARG A 29 -5.56 9.08 -5.00
C ARG A 29 -4.48 8.38 -4.18
N THR A 30 -4.45 8.62 -2.88
CA THR A 30 -3.55 7.94 -1.94
C THR A 30 -3.76 6.44 -2.00
N ALA A 31 -5.01 5.96 -1.98
CA ALA A 31 -5.32 4.54 -2.05
C ALA A 31 -4.83 3.88 -3.35
N ARG A 32 -5.07 4.52 -4.51
CA ARG A 32 -4.58 4.02 -5.81
C ARG A 32 -3.06 3.96 -5.86
N ASN A 33 -2.38 5.03 -5.43
CA ASN A 33 -0.93 5.10 -5.44
C ASN A 33 -0.30 3.99 -4.58
N ILE A 34 -0.89 3.68 -3.43
CA ILE A 34 -0.43 2.60 -2.54
C ILE A 34 -0.51 1.24 -3.25
N LEU A 35 -1.65 0.96 -3.92
CA LEU A 35 -1.86 -0.31 -4.62
C LEU A 35 -0.91 -0.47 -5.81
N ASP A 36 -0.77 0.57 -6.64
CA ASP A 36 0.11 0.54 -7.81
C ASP A 36 1.58 0.39 -7.40
N LEU A 37 1.99 1.03 -6.29
CA LEU A 37 3.33 0.92 -5.74
C LEU A 37 3.61 -0.51 -5.22
N GLY A 38 2.68 -1.08 -4.45
CA GLY A 38 2.83 -2.44 -3.92
C GLY A 38 2.91 -3.48 -5.04
N ALA A 39 2.01 -3.42 -6.02
CA ALA A 39 2.03 -4.32 -7.17
C ALA A 39 3.36 -4.25 -7.93
N THR A 40 3.92 -3.05 -8.07
CA THR A 40 5.23 -2.82 -8.74
C THR A 40 6.40 -3.40 -7.95
N ILE A 41 6.49 -3.12 -6.65
CA ILE A 41 7.63 -3.53 -5.81
C ILE A 41 7.65 -5.05 -5.59
N PHE A 42 6.47 -5.64 -5.36
CA PHE A 42 6.33 -7.07 -5.12
C PHE A 42 6.17 -7.89 -6.40
N ARG A 43 6.08 -7.23 -7.57
CA ARG A 43 5.84 -7.87 -8.88
C ARG A 43 4.63 -8.82 -8.84
N ARG A 44 3.63 -8.47 -8.04
CA ARG A 44 2.38 -9.20 -7.89
C ARG A 44 1.29 -8.45 -8.66
N PRO A 45 0.94 -8.89 -9.87
CA PRO A 45 -0.24 -8.34 -10.54
C PRO A 45 -1.47 -8.69 -9.71
N MET A 46 -2.39 -7.73 -9.59
CA MET A 46 -3.74 -7.93 -9.07
C MET A 46 -4.70 -7.89 -10.25
N ASP A 47 -5.71 -8.75 -10.23
CA ASP A 47 -6.82 -8.62 -11.17
C ASP A 47 -7.74 -7.44 -10.80
N ASP A 48 -8.68 -7.11 -11.69
CA ASP A 48 -9.56 -5.95 -11.51
C ASP A 48 -10.49 -6.08 -10.30
N GLU A 49 -10.92 -7.29 -9.93
CA GLU A 49 -11.80 -7.50 -8.78
C GLU A 49 -11.03 -7.43 -7.46
N GLU A 50 -9.83 -8.03 -7.41
CA GLU A 50 -8.88 -7.86 -6.31
C GLU A 50 -8.54 -6.38 -6.10
N LYS A 51 -8.24 -5.65 -7.18
CA LYS A 51 -7.89 -4.24 -7.12
C LYS A 51 -9.05 -3.39 -6.61
N LYS A 52 -10.28 -3.63 -7.07
CA LYS A 52 -11.48 -2.94 -6.56
C LYS A 52 -11.70 -3.20 -5.08
N LYS A 53 -11.62 -4.46 -4.65
CA LYS A 53 -11.80 -4.85 -3.25
C LYS A 53 -10.74 -4.24 -2.35
N ALA A 54 -9.47 -4.33 -2.76
CA ALA A 54 -8.36 -3.75 -2.02
C ALA A 54 -8.49 -2.22 -1.92
N LEU A 55 -8.91 -1.55 -3.00
CA LEU A 55 -9.10 -0.10 -3.01
C LEU A 55 -10.23 0.35 -2.07
N LEU A 56 -11.33 -0.40 -2.01
CA LEU A 56 -12.43 -0.14 -1.07
C LEU A 56 -11.93 -0.26 0.38
N GLN A 57 -11.27 -1.36 0.71
CA GLN A 57 -10.75 -1.61 2.06
C GLN A 57 -9.67 -0.60 2.46
N LEU A 58 -8.78 -0.22 1.54
CA LEU A 58 -7.76 0.79 1.81
C LEU A 58 -8.40 2.13 2.14
N ARG A 59 -9.42 2.54 1.37
CA ARG A 59 -10.16 3.79 1.59
C ARG A 59 -10.81 3.83 2.97
N GLU A 60 -11.40 2.72 3.43
CA GLU A 60 -11.99 2.61 4.77
C GLU A 60 -10.94 2.67 5.88
N LYS A 61 -9.72 2.20 5.62
CA LYS A 61 -8.60 2.20 6.56
C LYS A 61 -7.77 3.48 6.55
N LEU A 62 -7.80 4.30 5.49
CA LEU A 62 -7.04 5.56 5.41
C LEU A 62 -7.28 6.55 6.58
N PRO A 63 -8.49 6.63 7.19
CA PRO A 63 -8.71 7.42 8.40
C PRO A 63 -8.01 6.87 9.65
N ALA A 64 -7.60 5.60 9.66
CA ALA A 64 -6.93 4.94 10.79
C ALA A 64 -5.49 5.45 10.99
N CYS A 65 -4.82 4.93 12.03
CA CYS A 65 -3.42 5.23 12.28
C CYS A 65 -2.54 4.77 11.11
N ASP A 66 -1.43 5.46 10.85
CA ASP A 66 -0.50 5.10 9.77
C ASP A 66 0.05 3.68 9.93
N ASP A 67 0.24 3.22 11.18
CA ASP A 67 0.72 1.87 11.48
C ASP A 67 -0.30 0.78 11.10
N ASP A 68 -1.60 1.02 11.33
CA ASP A 68 -2.67 0.08 10.94
C ASP A 68 -2.80 -0.03 9.42
N ILE A 69 -2.59 1.09 8.72
CA ILE A 69 -2.59 1.15 7.26
C ILE A 69 -1.38 0.37 6.73
N LEU A 70 -0.19 0.60 7.30
CA LEU A 70 1.03 -0.12 6.94
C LEU A 70 0.88 -1.64 7.17
N ALA A 71 0.30 -2.06 8.29
CA ALA A 71 0.06 -3.48 8.58
C ALA A 71 -0.86 -4.11 7.53
N TYR A 72 -1.99 -3.46 7.21
CA TYR A 72 -2.90 -3.95 6.17
C TYR A 72 -2.24 -4.06 4.80
N ILE A 73 -1.45 -3.06 4.40
CA ILE A 73 -0.78 -3.07 3.10
C ILE A 73 0.27 -4.19 3.06
N LYS A 74 0.97 -4.46 4.18
CA LYS A 74 1.91 -5.59 4.27
C LYS A 74 1.20 -6.92 4.06
N ASP A 75 0.08 -7.16 4.73
CA ASP A 75 -0.74 -8.37 4.54
C ASP A 75 -1.29 -8.51 3.12
N LEU A 76 -1.50 -7.39 2.41
CA LEU A 76 -2.03 -7.40 1.05
C LEU A 76 -1.00 -7.91 0.03
N PHE A 77 0.29 -7.67 0.26
CA PHE A 77 1.35 -7.92 -0.72
C PHE A 77 2.38 -8.99 -0.32
N LEU A 78 2.42 -9.39 0.95
CA LEU A 78 3.28 -10.45 1.51
C LEU A 78 2.47 -11.70 1.85
#